data_AF-A0A0A1TAL3-F1
#
_entry.id   AF-A0A0A1TAL3-F1
#
_cell.length_a   1.000
_cell.length_b   1.000
_cell.length_c   1.000
_cell.angle_alpha   90.00
_cell.angle_beta   90.00
_cell.angle_gamma   90.00
#
_symmetry.space_group_name_H-M   'P 1'
#
loop_
_entity.id
_entity.type
_entity.pdbx_description
1 polymer ?
#
loop_
_entity_poly.entity_id
_entity_poly.type
_entity_poly.pdbx_seq_one_letter_code
_entity_poly.pdbx_strand_id
1 'polypeptide(L)'
;MVDDGLYERHNIPILDFALGQHVAAMRAGTVGSRVGPIMAAADSMRITITGRGGHGRQPHRTVDPAVIAAHAVVRLQSIVSSEIDPNDISILSLQAGQTENVIADTAELGIDI
;
A
#
# COMPACT_ATOMS: atom_id res chain seq x y z
N MET A 1 13.19 -14.31 1.46
CA MET A 1 14.38 -13.88 2.24
C MET A 1 14.99 -15.02 3.07
N VAL A 2 14.34 -15.51 4.14
CA VAL A 2 14.85 -16.68 4.90
C VAL A 2 14.88 -17.91 4.00
N ASP A 3 13.75 -18.22 3.37
CA ASP A 3 13.61 -19.34 2.42
C ASP A 3 14.42 -19.15 1.13
N ASP A 4 14.91 -17.93 0.85
CA ASP A 4 15.84 -17.66 -0.26
C ASP A 4 17.31 -17.97 0.11
N GLY A 5 17.53 -18.61 1.27
CA GLY A 5 18.84 -19.04 1.72
C GLY A 5 19.63 -17.98 2.48
N LEU A 6 18.97 -17.10 3.24
CA LEU A 6 19.66 -16.06 4.03
C LEU A 6 20.82 -16.62 4.87
N TYR A 7 20.59 -17.71 5.57
CA TYR A 7 21.59 -18.30 6.46
C TYR A 7 22.62 -19.14 5.71
N GLU A 8 22.17 -19.91 4.71
CA GLU A 8 23.01 -20.87 3.98
C GLU A 8 23.81 -20.22 2.85
N ARG A 9 23.13 -19.47 1.97
CA ARG A 9 23.72 -18.84 0.79
C ARG A 9 24.60 -17.65 1.15
N HIS A 10 24.21 -16.90 2.17
CA HIS A 10 24.92 -15.69 2.60
C HIS A 10 25.72 -15.89 3.89
N ASN A 11 25.79 -17.13 4.40
CA ASN A 11 26.55 -17.52 5.59
C ASN A 11 26.28 -16.62 6.80
N ILE A 12 25.01 -16.21 6.96
CA ILE A 12 24.57 -15.42 8.11
C ILE A 12 24.35 -16.37 9.29
N PRO A 13 24.88 -16.06 10.49
CA PRO A 13 24.67 -16.90 11.66
C PRO A 13 23.20 -16.87 12.11
N ILE A 14 22.72 -18.01 12.60
CA ILE A 14 21.41 -18.11 13.24
C ILE A 14 21.50 -17.38 14.59
N LEU A 15 20.59 -16.44 14.81
CA LEU A 15 20.53 -15.64 16.03
C LEU A 15 19.82 -16.41 17.14
N ASP A 16 20.35 -16.38 18.36
CA ASP A 16 19.64 -16.88 19.54
C ASP A 16 18.42 -16.01 19.86
N PHE A 17 18.54 -14.68 19.66
CA PHE A 17 17.49 -13.70 19.89
C PHE A 17 17.59 -12.53 18.89
N ALA A 18 16.44 -12.00 18.49
CA ALA A 18 16.32 -10.74 17.76
C ALA A 18 15.44 -9.77 18.55
N LEU A 19 15.97 -8.58 18.85
CA LEU A 19 15.28 -7.54 19.60
C LEU A 19 15.02 -6.34 18.70
N GLY A 20 13.82 -5.77 18.78
CA GLY A 20 13.41 -4.58 18.04
C GLY A 20 12.67 -3.60 18.94
N GLN A 21 12.77 -2.31 18.65
CA GLN A 21 12.03 -1.25 19.33
C GLN A 21 11.52 -0.23 18.33
N HIS A 22 10.36 0.35 18.60
CA HIS A 22 9.78 1.43 17.81
C HIS A 22 9.30 2.53 18.75
N VAL A 23 9.57 3.79 18.40
CA VAL A 23 9.01 4.93 19.15
C VAL A 23 7.51 4.97 18.88
N ALA A 24 6.71 5.01 19.94
CA ALA A 24 5.26 5.07 19.87
C ALA A 24 4.73 6.26 20.67
N ALA A 25 3.47 6.64 20.42
CA ALA A 25 2.76 7.66 21.17
C ALA A 25 2.43 7.18 22.59
N MET A 26 3.45 7.11 23.45
CA MET A 26 3.40 6.68 24.85
C MET A 26 4.01 7.76 25.75
N ARG A 27 3.76 7.67 27.06
CA ARG A 27 4.37 8.57 28.03
C ARG A 27 5.89 8.54 27.88
N ALA A 28 6.51 9.70 27.74
CA ALA A 28 7.97 9.80 27.62
C ALA A 28 8.68 9.12 28.80
N GLY A 29 9.77 8.41 28.50
CA GLY A 29 10.53 7.64 29.49
C GLY A 29 9.92 6.30 29.89
N THR A 30 8.88 5.83 29.19
CA THR A 30 8.29 4.50 29.41
C THR A 30 8.64 3.53 28.29
N VAL A 31 8.70 2.24 28.62
CA VAL A 31 8.88 1.13 27.68
C VAL A 31 7.74 0.15 27.90
N GLY A 32 6.99 -0.16 26.83
CA GLY A 32 5.98 -1.20 26.83
C GLY A 32 6.52 -2.46 26.16
N SER A 33 6.12 -3.63 26.66
CA SER A 33 6.35 -4.91 25.99
C SER A 33 5.18 -5.85 26.22
N ARG A 34 5.01 -6.83 25.33
CA ARG A 34 3.98 -7.86 25.42
C ARG A 34 4.53 -9.17 24.89
N VAL A 35 4.16 -10.29 25.53
CA VAL A 35 4.41 -11.62 24.96
C VAL A 35 3.42 -11.88 23.83
N GLY A 36 3.90 -12.33 22.68
CA GLY A 36 3.09 -12.57 21.48
C GLY A 36 2.95 -11.35 20.55
N PRO A 37 2.04 -11.41 19.54
CA PRO A 37 2.00 -10.46 18.42
C PRO A 37 1.68 -9.00 18.80
N ILE A 38 2.64 -8.09 18.86
CA ILE A 38 2.37 -6.71 19.34
C ILE A 38 1.87 -5.73 18.27
N MET A 39 2.04 -6.05 16.99
CA MET A 39 1.63 -5.24 15.83
C MET A 39 0.89 -6.11 14.81
N ALA A 40 0.04 -5.47 13.99
CA ALA A 40 -0.56 -6.11 12.84
C ALA A 40 0.51 -6.39 11.77
N ALA A 41 0.33 -7.47 11.02
CA ALA A 41 1.04 -7.61 9.75
C ALA A 41 0.53 -6.53 8.78
N ALA A 42 1.37 -6.11 7.85
CA ALA A 42 0.98 -5.19 6.80
C ALA A 42 1.62 -5.62 5.47
N ASP A 43 0.82 -5.65 4.41
CA ASP A 43 1.23 -5.86 3.03
C ASP A 43 0.87 -4.61 2.21
N SER A 44 1.91 -3.97 1.67
CA SER A 44 1.72 -2.80 0.81
C SER A 44 1.89 -3.17 -0.66
N MET A 45 0.98 -2.70 -1.52
CA MET A 45 1.05 -2.86 -2.96
C MET A 45 0.86 -1.54 -3.70
N ARG A 46 1.50 -1.43 -4.86
CA ARG A 46 1.34 -0.31 -5.79
C ARG A 46 0.85 -0.82 -7.12
N ILE A 47 -0.24 -0.24 -7.60
CA ILE A 47 -0.88 -0.58 -8.86
C ILE A 47 -0.78 0.61 -9.79
N THR A 48 -0.12 0.41 -10.94
CA THR A 48 -0.10 1.40 -12.02
C THR A 48 -1.15 1.05 -13.05
N ILE A 49 -2.11 1.94 -13.27
CA ILE A 49 -3.13 1.83 -14.31
C ILE A 49 -2.64 2.60 -15.52
N THR A 50 -2.44 1.90 -16.64
CA THR A 50 -2.03 2.49 -17.91
C THR A 50 -3.24 2.74 -18.80
N GLY A 51 -3.38 4.00 -19.24
CA GLY A 51 -4.38 4.43 -20.20
C GLY A 51 -3.74 5.01 -21.45
N ARG A 52 -4.34 6.06 -21.99
CA ARG A 52 -3.82 6.86 -23.10
C ARG A 52 -4.21 8.31 -22.88
N GLY A 53 -3.23 9.14 -22.61
CA GLY A 53 -3.41 10.56 -22.33
C GLY A 53 -3.77 11.39 -23.56
N GLY A 54 -4.02 12.67 -23.32
CA GLY A 54 -4.32 13.63 -24.38
C GLY A 54 -4.94 14.91 -23.88
N HIS A 55 -5.35 15.77 -24.82
CA HIS A 55 -6.00 17.03 -24.50
C HIS A 55 -7.36 16.78 -23.83
N GLY A 56 -7.64 17.41 -22.68
CA GLY A 56 -8.88 17.18 -21.91
C GLY A 56 -10.18 17.51 -22.67
N ARG A 57 -10.09 18.34 -23.71
CA ARG A 57 -11.20 18.63 -24.66
C ARG A 57 -11.43 17.56 -25.73
N GLN A 58 -10.59 16.52 -25.82
CA GLN A 58 -10.70 15.45 -26.80
C GLN A 58 -10.78 14.05 -26.14
N PRO A 59 -11.68 13.83 -25.17
CA PRO A 59 -11.71 12.57 -24.40
C PRO A 59 -12.04 11.35 -25.26
N HIS A 60 -12.74 11.52 -26.39
CA HIS A 60 -13.00 10.45 -27.35
C HIS A 60 -11.73 9.88 -28.02
N ARG A 61 -10.58 10.56 -27.86
CA ARG A 61 -9.27 10.12 -28.34
C ARG A 61 -8.36 9.62 -27.22
N THR A 62 -8.86 9.46 -26.00
CA THR A 62 -8.07 9.04 -24.83
C THR A 62 -8.64 7.76 -24.23
N VAL A 63 -7.89 7.17 -23.30
CA VAL A 63 -8.38 6.15 -22.36
C VAL A 63 -7.99 6.69 -21.00
N ASP A 64 -8.94 7.24 -20.25
CA ASP A 64 -8.65 8.01 -19.05
C ASP A 64 -8.35 7.08 -17.84
N PRO A 65 -7.09 6.98 -17.39
CA PRO A 65 -6.74 6.11 -16.28
C PRO A 65 -7.25 6.65 -14.93
N ALA A 66 -7.53 7.96 -14.80
CA ALA A 66 -8.07 8.54 -13.58
C ALA A 66 -9.51 8.05 -13.33
N VAL A 67 -10.32 7.97 -14.40
CA VAL A 67 -11.68 7.43 -14.32
C VAL A 67 -11.66 5.94 -13.97
N ILE A 68 -10.78 5.17 -14.61
CA ILE A 68 -10.60 3.74 -14.31
C ILE A 68 -10.20 3.55 -12.84
N ALA A 69 -9.20 4.32 -12.38
CA ALA A 69 -8.75 4.31 -11.00
C ALA A 69 -9.87 4.65 -10.02
N ALA A 70 -10.67 5.68 -10.29
CA ALA A 70 -11.79 6.07 -9.43
C ALA A 70 -12.82 4.95 -9.28
N HIS A 71 -13.18 4.26 -10.37
CA HIS A 71 -14.07 3.09 -10.29
C HIS A 71 -13.46 1.94 -9.50
N ALA A 72 -12.16 1.68 -9.66
CA ALA A 72 -11.46 0.68 -8.87
C ALA A 72 -11.50 1.01 -7.38
N VAL A 73 -11.27 2.28 -7.00
CA VAL A 73 -11.38 2.75 -5.61
C VAL A 73 -12.76 2.50 -5.03
N VAL A 74 -13.83 2.90 -5.73
CA VAL A 74 -15.20 2.68 -5.24
C VAL A 74 -15.46 1.19 -5.01
N ARG A 75 -14.98 0.32 -5.90
CA ARG A 75 -15.15 -1.12 -5.74
C ARG A 75 -14.31 -1.68 -4.60
N LEU A 76 -13.05 -1.29 -4.48
CA LEU A 76 -12.16 -1.75 -3.41
C LEU A 76 -12.68 -1.34 -2.03
N GLN A 77 -13.23 -0.13 -1.88
CA GLN A 77 -13.81 0.28 -0.61
C GLN A 77 -15.04 -0.52 -0.21
N SER A 78 -15.77 -1.12 -1.16
CA SER A 78 -16.85 -2.05 -0.80
C SER A 78 -16.34 -3.33 -0.13
N ILE A 79 -15.15 -3.81 -0.54
CA ILE A 79 -14.49 -4.98 0.08
C ILE A 79 -14.00 -4.61 1.47
N VAL A 80 -13.29 -3.48 1.61
CA VAL A 80 -12.81 -2.97 2.90
C VAL A 80 -13.97 -2.76 3.89
N SER A 81 -15.14 -2.32 3.42
CA SER A 81 -16.27 -2.08 4.31
C SER A 81 -17.06 -3.33 4.73
N SER A 82 -16.91 -4.46 4.03
CA SER A 82 -17.86 -5.59 4.17
C SER A 82 -17.21 -6.96 4.26
N GLU A 83 -15.95 -7.12 3.84
CA GLU A 83 -15.31 -8.43 3.69
C GLU A 83 -14.05 -8.61 4.56
N ILE A 84 -13.40 -7.52 5.02
CA ILE A 84 -12.23 -7.62 5.91
C ILE A 84 -12.63 -7.58 7.39
N ASP A 85 -11.78 -8.16 8.25
CA ASP A 85 -11.98 -8.05 9.70
C ASP A 85 -11.89 -6.58 10.11
N PRO A 86 -12.82 -6.05 10.94
CA PRO A 86 -12.79 -4.66 11.38
C PRO A 86 -11.55 -4.28 12.20
N ASN A 87 -10.75 -5.25 12.67
CA ASN A 87 -9.47 -5.02 13.32
C ASN A 87 -8.29 -4.90 12.34
N ASP A 88 -8.49 -5.25 11.07
CA ASP A 88 -7.49 -5.07 10.01
C ASP A 88 -7.57 -3.65 9.46
N ILE A 89 -6.40 -3.05 9.19
CA ILE A 89 -6.32 -1.69 8.68
C ILE A 89 -6.15 -1.77 7.17
N SER A 90 -7.10 -1.22 6.41
CA SER A 90 -6.90 -1.02 4.97
C SER A 90 -6.88 0.45 4.61
N ILE A 91 -5.80 0.88 3.97
CA ILE A 91 -5.60 2.24 3.47
C ILE A 91 -5.49 2.21 1.95
N LEU A 92 -6.20 3.13 1.29
CA LEU A 92 -6.12 3.31 -0.15
C LEU A 92 -5.74 4.75 -0.49
N SER A 93 -4.80 4.90 -1.42
CA SER A 93 -4.38 6.16 -2.01
C SER A 93 -4.54 6.11 -3.54
N LEU A 94 -4.85 7.26 -4.15
CA LEU A 94 -4.96 7.44 -5.59
C LEU A 94 -4.20 8.69 -6.00
N GLN A 95 -3.41 8.59 -7.07
CA GLN A 95 -2.76 9.72 -7.75
C GLN A 95 -2.98 9.60 -9.26
N ALA A 96 -3.50 10.65 -9.90
CA ALA A 96 -3.71 10.68 -11.34
C ALA A 96 -3.66 12.11 -11.87
N GLY A 97 -2.92 12.33 -12.96
CA GLY A 97 -2.77 13.65 -13.58
C GLY A 97 -1.90 14.63 -12.78
N GLN A 98 -1.55 15.73 -13.43
CA GLN A 98 -0.72 16.82 -12.89
C GLN A 98 -1.25 18.22 -13.29
N THR A 99 -2.21 18.29 -14.23
CA THR A 99 -2.75 19.54 -14.77
C THR A 99 -4.21 19.33 -15.16
N GLU A 100 -5.05 20.35 -14.97
CA GLU A 100 -6.50 20.30 -15.09
C GLU A 100 -7.03 20.11 -16.52
N ASN A 101 -6.22 20.38 -17.55
CA ASN A 101 -6.61 20.34 -18.96
C ASN A 101 -5.96 19.19 -19.76
N VAL A 102 -5.26 18.28 -19.09
CA VAL A 102 -4.58 17.13 -19.70
C VAL A 102 -5.08 15.84 -19.06
N ILE A 103 -5.52 14.90 -19.89
CA ILE A 103 -5.78 13.51 -19.47
C ILE A 103 -4.44 12.79 -19.40
N ALA A 104 -4.14 12.17 -18.26
CA ALA A 104 -2.87 11.49 -18.01
C ALA A 104 -2.75 10.15 -18.78
N ASP A 105 -1.52 9.71 -19.00
CA ASP A 105 -1.25 8.36 -19.52
C ASP A 105 -1.37 7.28 -18.44
N THR A 106 -1.18 7.64 -17.17
CA THR A 106 -1.21 6.70 -16.06
C THR A 106 -1.91 7.26 -14.82
N ALA A 107 -2.39 6.36 -13.97
CA ALA A 107 -2.79 6.62 -12.59
C ALA A 107 -2.11 5.59 -11.68
N GLU A 108 -1.81 5.97 -10.44
CA GLU A 108 -1.26 5.08 -9.42
C GLU A 108 -2.26 4.92 -8.26
N LEU A 109 -2.44 3.67 -7.83
CA LEU A 109 -3.11 3.32 -6.59
C LEU A 109 -2.10 2.70 -5.63
N GLY A 110 -2.04 3.22 -4.40
CA GLY A 110 -1.33 2.58 -3.30
C GLY A 110 -2.34 1.94 -2.36
N ILE A 111 -2.12 0.68 -2.01
CA ILE A 111 -2.97 -0.07 -1.08
C ILE A 111 -2.07 -0.63 0.02
N ASP A 112 -2.53 -0.51 1.25
CA ASP A 112 -1.94 -1.10 2.45
C ASP A 112 -3.03 -1.91 3.15
N ILE A 113 -2.76 -3.18 3.45
CA ILE A 113 -3.68 -4.11 4.13
C ILE A 113 -2.98 -4.86 5.26
#